data_AF-A0A255T068-F1
#
_entry.id   AF-A0A255T068-F1
#
_cell.length_a   1.000
_cell.length_b   1.000
_cell.length_c   1.000
_cell.angle_alpha   90.00
_cell.angle_beta   90.00
_cell.angle_gamma   90.00
#
_symmetry.space_group_name_H-M   'P 1'
#
loop_
_entity.id
_entity.type
_entity.pdbx_description
1 polymer ?
#
loop_
_entity_poly.entity_id
_entity_poly.type
_entity_poly.pdbx_seq_one_letter_code
_entity_poly.pdbx_strand_id
1 'polypeptide(L)' 'MADIDDIIAGGGLVFKSAPKGDPNAGKIKTKAKKKKYITGAHGSGSAKQKAKYREQRANRHK' A
#
# COMPACT_ATOMS: atom_id res chain seq x y z
N MET A 1 14.52 11.32 45.96
CA MET A 1 13.12 11.63 45.61
C MET A 1 12.99 12.72 44.54
N ALA A 2 14.04 13.51 44.25
CA ALA A 2 14.01 14.54 43.20
C ALA A 2 14.03 14.00 41.75
N ASP A 3 14.57 12.80 41.50
CA ASP A 3 14.70 12.26 40.14
C ASP A 3 13.36 11.99 39.45
N ILE A 4 12.32 11.62 40.22
CA ILE A 4 11.00 11.33 39.65
C ILE A 4 10.28 12.63 39.28
N ASP A 5 10.41 13.66 40.11
CA ASP A 5 9.78 14.96 39.88
C ASP A 5 10.43 15.70 38.69
N ASP A 6 11.76 15.58 38.50
CA ASP A 6 12.47 16.15 37.35
C ASP A 6 12.08 15.45 36.04
N ILE A 7 11.88 14.13 36.07
CA ILE A 7 11.36 13.38 34.91
C ILE A 7 9.93 13.84 34.59
N ILE A 8 9.08 14.09 35.57
CA ILE A 8 7.69 14.50 35.31
C ILE A 8 7.59 15.97 34.87
N ALA A 9 8.36 16.87 35.49
CA ALA A 9 8.24 18.32 35.31
C ALA A 9 9.11 18.92 34.18
N GLY A 10 10.26 18.32 33.86
CA GLY A 10 11.23 18.88 32.90
C GLY A 10 10.98 18.56 31.43
N GLY A 11 9.93 17.79 31.12
CA GLY A 11 9.65 17.28 29.77
C GLY A 11 10.03 15.82 29.60
N GLY A 12 9.66 14.95 30.54
CA GLY A 12 9.98 13.53 30.52
C GLY A 12 9.29 12.70 29.45
N LEU A 13 8.93 11.47 29.83
CA LEU A 13 8.64 10.36 28.93
C LEU A 13 7.49 10.69 27.95
N VAL A 14 7.84 11.08 26.72
CA VAL A 14 6.88 11.36 25.66
C VAL A 14 6.38 10.03 25.07
N PHE A 15 5.19 9.61 25.46
CA PHE A 15 4.51 8.48 24.82
C PHE A 15 4.10 8.85 23.39
N LYS A 16 4.87 8.40 22.40
CA LYS A 16 4.50 8.50 20.98
C LYS A 16 3.61 7.31 20.60
N SER A 17 2.48 7.58 19.96
CA SER A 17 1.61 6.54 19.43
C SER A 17 2.34 5.68 18.39
N ALA A 18 1.98 4.40 18.28
CA ALA A 18 2.47 3.53 17.21
C ALA A 18 2.29 4.21 15.84
N PRO A 19 3.31 4.14 14.94
CA PRO A 19 3.23 4.79 13.64
C PRO A 19 2.00 4.29 12.88
N LYS A 20 1.16 5.21 12.41
CA LYS A 20 0.04 4.85 11.54
C LYS A 20 0.61 4.23 10.27
N GLY A 21 -0.01 3.14 9.81
CA GLY A 21 0.41 2.43 8.60
C GLY A 21 0.57 3.39 7.41
N ASP A 22 1.57 3.11 6.58
CA ASP A 22 1.96 3.96 5.45
C ASP A 22 0.75 4.31 4.56
N PRO A 23 0.33 5.59 4.46
CA PRO A 23 -0.81 6.01 3.64
C PRO A 23 -0.55 5.77 2.15
N ASN A 24 0.70 5.49 1.77
CA ASN A 24 1.10 5.13 0.42
C ASN A 24 1.29 3.61 0.25
N ALA A 25 0.70 2.76 1.10
CA ALA A 25 0.71 1.30 0.94
C ALA A 25 0.15 0.85 -0.42
N GLY A 26 -0.71 1.67 -1.05
CA GLY A 26 -1.22 1.51 -2.42
C GLY A 26 -0.32 2.07 -3.54
N LYS A 27 0.67 2.93 -3.23
CA LYS A 27 1.62 3.42 -4.24
C LYS A 27 2.71 2.39 -4.49
N ILE A 28 3.08 2.26 -5.76
CA ILE A 28 3.94 1.17 -6.21
C ILE A 28 5.43 1.52 -6.01
N LYS A 29 5.95 1.23 -4.82
CA LYS A 29 7.34 1.57 -4.45
C LYS A 29 8.39 0.58 -4.94
N THR A 30 8.02 -0.69 -5.20
CA THR A 30 9.00 -1.75 -5.55
C THR A 30 8.80 -2.31 -6.96
N LYS A 31 9.89 -2.82 -7.56
CA LYS A 31 9.86 -3.53 -8.86
C LYS A 31 8.87 -4.71 -8.83
N ALA A 32 8.83 -5.45 -7.72
CA ALA A 32 7.88 -6.55 -7.52
C ALA A 32 6.42 -6.08 -7.54
N LYS A 33 6.07 -4.99 -6.83
CA LYS A 33 4.71 -4.42 -6.85
C LYS A 33 4.36 -3.82 -8.22
N LYS A 34 5.32 -3.20 -8.94
CA LYS A 34 5.13 -2.71 -10.33
C LYS A 34 4.87 -3.84 -11.28
N LYS A 35 5.67 -4.92 -11.18
CA LYS A 35 5.45 -6.13 -11.97
C LYS A 35 4.08 -6.71 -11.71
N LYS A 36 3.63 -6.83 -10.45
CA LYS A 36 2.28 -7.32 -10.10
C LYS A 36 1.14 -6.50 -10.71
N TYR A 37 1.29 -5.17 -10.78
CA TYR A 37 0.32 -4.28 -11.42
C TYR A 37 0.32 -4.43 -12.96
N ILE A 38 1.51 -4.48 -13.56
CA ILE A 38 1.70 -4.66 -15.01
C ILE A 38 1.21 -6.04 -15.47
N THR A 39 1.47 -7.08 -14.68
CA THR A 39 1.02 -8.45 -14.96
C THR A 39 -0.48 -8.62 -14.72
N GLY A 40 -1.18 -7.63 -14.14
CA GLY A 40 -2.63 -7.66 -13.96
C GLY A 40 -3.13 -8.83 -13.10
N ALA A 41 -2.31 -9.28 -12.13
CA ALA A 41 -2.64 -10.43 -11.28
C ALA A 41 -3.78 -10.15 -10.29
N HIS A 42 -4.13 -8.89 -10.10
CA HIS A 42 -5.33 -8.48 -9.39
C HIS A 42 -6.39 -8.05 -10.40
N GLY A 43 -7.66 -8.03 -10.03
CA GLY A 43 -8.78 -7.43 -10.80
C GLY A 43 -8.65 -5.91 -11.04
N SER A 44 -7.42 -5.42 -11.24
CA SER A 44 -7.04 -4.08 -11.64
C SER A 44 -7.66 -3.74 -13.00
N GLY A 45 -7.84 -2.44 -13.27
CA GLY A 45 -8.45 -1.96 -14.52
C GLY A 45 -7.78 -2.53 -15.77
N SER A 46 -6.45 -2.62 -15.78
CA SER A 46 -5.70 -3.22 -16.89
C SER A 46 -5.99 -4.72 -17.09
N ALA A 47 -6.21 -5.48 -16.02
CA ALA A 47 -6.54 -6.91 -16.11
C ALA A 47 -7.93 -7.11 -16.74
N LYS A 48 -8.91 -6.30 -16.29
CA LYS A 48 -10.27 -6.26 -16.87
C LYS A 48 -10.24 -5.90 -18.35
N GLN A 49 -9.42 -4.91 -18.71
CA GLN A 49 -9.29 -4.48 -20.10
C GLN A 49 -8.66 -5.56 -21.00
N LYS A 50 -7.65 -6.30 -20.51
CA LYS A 50 -7.10 -7.45 -21.26
C LYS A 50 -8.08 -8.62 -21.37
N ALA A 51 -8.93 -8.85 -20.38
CA ALA A 51 -9.99 -9.86 -20.48
C ALA A 51 -11.00 -9.48 -21.58
N LYS A 52 -11.45 -8.21 -21.62
CA LYS A 52 -12.34 -7.68 -22.67
C LYS A 52 -11.78 -7.89 -24.08
N TYR A 53 -10.50 -7.56 -24.31
CA TYR A 53 -9.90 -7.77 -25.64
C TYR A 53 -9.74 -9.25 -26.01
N ARG A 54 -9.55 -10.16 -25.05
CA ARG A 54 -9.51 -11.60 -25.31
C ARG A 54 -10.86 -12.13 -25.77
N GLU A 55 -11.93 -11.71 -25.11
CA GLU A 55 -13.30 -12.05 -25.47
C GLU A 55 -13.65 -11.52 -26.87
N GLN A 56 -13.36 -10.24 -27.16
CA GLN A 56 -13.55 -9.67 -28.49
C GLN A 56 -12.77 -10.43 -29.57
N ARG A 57 -11.54 -10.87 -29.28
CA ARG A 57 -10.76 -11.66 -30.23
C ARG A 57 -11.36 -13.03 -30.52
N ALA A 58 -11.90 -13.70 -29.51
CA ALA A 58 -12.58 -14.97 -29.66
C ALA A 58 -13.87 -14.81 -30.49
N ASN A 59 -14.60 -13.71 -30.29
CA ASN A 59 -15.84 -13.41 -31.02
C ASN A 59 -15.62 -12.94 -32.46
N ARG A 60 -14.40 -12.59 -32.89
CA ARG A 60 -14.11 -12.28 -34.31
C ARG A 60 -14.16 -13.50 -35.23
N HIS A 61 -14.11 -14.70 -34.66
CA HIS A 61 -14.11 -15.96 -35.39
C HIS A 61 -15.39 -16.77 -35.13
N LYS A 62 -16.39 -16.14 -34.52
CA LYS A 62 -17.77 -16.62 -34.46
C LYS A 62 -18.61 -15.83 -35.46
#